data_AF-X0J1M0-F1
#
_entry.id   AF-X0J1M0-F1
#
_cell.length_a   1.000
_cell.length_b   1.000
_cell.length_c   1.000
_cell.angle_alpha   90.00
_cell.angle_beta   90.00
_cell.angle_gamma   90.00
#
_symmetry.space_group_name_H-M   'P 1'
#
loop_
_entity.id
_entity.type
_entity.pdbx_description
1 polymer ?
#
loop_
_entity_poly.entity_id
_entity_poly.type
_entity_poly.pdbx_seq_one_letter_code
_entity_poly.pdbx_strand_id
1 'polypeptide(L)'
;MTQEPDDRTEFTNLLRRKNVTSWSENIGLKRLSNQRSILVATSVIKSGEVILKGDMSDALEFHLVQETLKMGANISLSPEASVHCHFAVLLALQMIKDKSVSYWQIPDINYFKTYFPILWDEKLQASLPEEAKVWLAVQQDRLDIDWAHAKESLKANWTDVGKSSTSTWEIFLRAWLYVESRAYKDTRYDT
;
A
#
# COMPACT_ATOMS: atom_id res chain seq x y z
N MET A 1 -13.87 -9.97 -4.49
CA MET A 1 -12.46 -10.14 -4.89
C MET A 1 -12.17 -9.45 -6.22
N THR A 2 -11.35 -8.40 -6.23
CA THR A 2 -10.68 -7.98 -7.47
C THR A 2 -9.46 -8.88 -7.62
N GLN A 3 -9.45 -9.79 -8.59
CA GLN A 3 -8.30 -10.63 -8.87
C GLN A 3 -7.19 -9.81 -9.53
N GLU A 4 -5.94 -10.28 -9.40
CA GLU A 4 -4.83 -9.75 -10.21
C GLU A 4 -5.20 -9.94 -11.69
N PRO A 5 -4.99 -8.93 -12.55
CA PRO A 5 -5.23 -9.08 -13.97
C PRO A 5 -4.41 -10.24 -14.54
N ASP A 6 -5.09 -11.23 -15.12
CA ASP A 6 -4.44 -12.40 -15.70
C ASP A 6 -3.89 -12.11 -17.10
N ASP A 7 -4.40 -11.05 -17.74
CA ASP A 7 -3.98 -10.64 -19.07
C ASP A 7 -3.94 -9.11 -19.28
N ARG A 8 -3.47 -8.72 -20.46
CA ARG A 8 -3.35 -7.33 -20.91
C ARG A 8 -4.70 -6.60 -20.94
N THR A 9 -5.79 -7.30 -21.27
CA THR A 9 -7.14 -6.74 -21.40
C THR A 9 -7.68 -6.38 -20.02
N GLU A 10 -7.56 -7.29 -19.06
CA GLU A 10 -7.94 -7.06 -17.67
C GLU A 10 -7.12 -5.93 -17.05
N PHE A 11 -5.83 -5.89 -17.34
CA PHE A 11 -4.95 -4.81 -16.86
C PHE A 11 -5.37 -3.46 -17.46
N THR A 12 -5.66 -3.41 -18.76
CA THR A 12 -6.17 -2.20 -19.43
C THR A 12 -7.50 -1.74 -18.82
N ASN A 13 -8.41 -2.67 -18.55
CA ASN A 13 -9.70 -2.36 -17.93
C ASN A 13 -9.53 -1.82 -16.50
N LEU A 14 -8.58 -2.37 -15.74
CA LEU A 14 -8.21 -1.84 -14.43
C LEU A 14 -7.65 -0.42 -14.55
N LEU A 15 -6.69 -0.18 -15.45
CA LEU A 15 -6.11 1.14 -15.65
C LEU A 15 -7.19 2.19 -16.00
N ARG A 16 -8.14 1.83 -16.88
CA ARG A 16 -9.30 2.68 -17.21
C ARG A 16 -10.17 2.99 -15.99
N ARG A 17 -10.46 1.99 -15.14
CA ARG A 17 -11.19 2.21 -13.87
C ARG A 17 -10.43 3.09 -12.89
N LYS A 18 -9.12 3.26 -13.09
CA LYS A 18 -8.22 4.11 -12.30
C LYS A 18 -7.88 5.42 -13.02
N ASN A 19 -8.68 5.81 -14.02
CA ASN A 19 -8.52 7.07 -14.77
C ASN A 19 -7.14 7.28 -15.40
N VAL A 20 -6.47 6.18 -15.73
CA VAL A 20 -5.34 6.19 -16.66
C VAL A 20 -5.90 6.43 -18.06
N THR A 21 -5.54 7.58 -18.63
CA THR A 21 -6.03 8.09 -19.91
C THR A 21 -5.25 7.52 -21.09
N SER A 22 -3.98 7.15 -20.89
CA SER A 22 -3.20 6.40 -21.88
C SER A 22 -2.11 5.54 -21.24
N TRP A 23 -1.72 4.47 -21.93
CA TRP A 23 -0.56 3.64 -21.57
C TRP A 23 0.07 3.06 -22.84
N SER A 24 1.38 2.92 -22.87
CA SER A 24 2.12 2.57 -24.10
C SER A 24 1.89 1.12 -24.54
N GLU A 25 1.76 0.91 -25.85
CA GLU A 25 1.67 -0.44 -26.44
C GLU A 25 2.95 -1.25 -26.21
N ASN A 26 4.07 -0.54 -26.08
CA ASN A 26 5.42 -1.07 -25.84
C ASN A 26 5.64 -1.55 -24.39
N ILE A 27 4.62 -1.47 -23.55
CA ILE A 27 4.64 -1.95 -22.16
C ILE A 27 3.68 -3.13 -22.03
N GLY A 28 4.13 -4.15 -21.31
CA GLY A 28 3.34 -5.31 -20.92
C GLY A 28 3.41 -5.56 -19.42
N LEU A 29 2.53 -6.43 -18.93
CA LEU A 29 2.53 -6.90 -17.55
C LEU A 29 3.26 -8.24 -17.49
N LYS A 30 4.24 -8.39 -16.60
CA LYS A 30 4.93 -9.67 -16.36
C LYS A 30 4.77 -10.07 -14.92
N ARG A 31 4.22 -11.27 -14.71
CA ARG A 31 4.19 -11.93 -13.41
C ARG A 31 5.56 -12.52 -13.09
N LEU A 32 6.05 -12.28 -11.89
CA LEU A 32 7.28 -12.87 -11.39
C LEU A 32 6.93 -14.06 -10.51
N SER A 33 7.76 -15.09 -10.50
CA SER A 33 7.49 -16.36 -9.79
C SER A 33 7.23 -16.18 -8.29
N ASN A 34 7.83 -15.14 -7.70
CA ASN A 34 7.77 -14.85 -6.27
C ASN A 34 7.33 -13.40 -5.99
N GLN A 35 6.84 -12.67 -7.00
CA GLN A 35 6.47 -11.27 -6.85
C GLN A 35 5.23 -10.90 -7.68
N ARG A 36 4.65 -9.76 -7.30
CA ARG A 36 3.58 -9.06 -8.01
C ARG A 36 3.91 -8.86 -9.49
N SER A 37 2.88 -8.63 -10.28
CA SER A 37 3.03 -8.13 -11.64
C SER A 37 3.83 -6.82 -11.71
N ILE A 38 4.81 -6.79 -12.61
CA ILE A 38 5.61 -5.60 -12.95
C ILE A 38 5.33 -5.15 -14.38
N LEU A 39 5.58 -3.88 -14.65
CA LEU A 39 5.61 -3.38 -16.02
C LEU A 39 6.96 -3.74 -16.66
N VAL A 40 6.91 -4.30 -17.86
CA VAL A 40 8.10 -4.63 -18.66
C VAL A 40 7.98 -4.02 -20.04
N ALA A 41 9.10 -3.61 -20.60
CA ALA A 41 9.17 -3.24 -22.00
C ALA A 41 8.98 -4.50 -22.87
N THR A 42 8.02 -4.47 -23.79
CA THR A 42 7.82 -5.52 -24.81
C THR A 42 8.51 -5.19 -26.13
N SER A 43 9.01 -3.96 -26.26
CA SER A 43 9.74 -3.42 -27.41
C SER A 43 10.59 -2.23 -26.95
N VAL A 44 11.40 -1.66 -27.85
CA VAL A 44 12.29 -0.53 -27.54
C VAL A 44 11.47 0.71 -27.15
N ILE A 45 11.80 1.32 -26.01
CA ILE A 45 11.21 2.58 -25.53
C ILE A 45 12.27 3.67 -25.61
N LYS A 46 11.93 4.81 -26.22
CA LYS A 46 12.87 5.93 -26.37
C LYS A 46 12.86 6.82 -25.13
N SER A 47 13.97 7.50 -24.88
CA SER A 47 14.02 8.53 -23.83
C SER A 47 12.97 9.62 -24.08
N GLY A 48 12.23 9.98 -23.04
CA GLY A 48 11.13 10.95 -23.11
C GLY A 48 9.79 10.39 -23.61
N GLU A 49 9.73 9.11 -23.98
CA GLU A 49 8.46 8.46 -24.35
C GLU A 49 7.55 8.29 -23.13
N VAL A 50 6.27 8.66 -23.28
CA VAL A 50 5.29 8.55 -22.21
C VAL A 50 4.76 7.12 -22.12
N ILE A 51 5.10 6.43 -21.04
CA ILE A 51 4.69 5.04 -20.81
C ILE A 51 3.30 4.90 -20.17
N LEU A 52 2.89 5.89 -19.37
CA LEU A 52 1.63 5.94 -18.65
C LEU A 52 1.22 7.41 -18.48
N LYS A 53 -0.03 7.73 -18.78
CA LYS A 53 -0.64 9.03 -18.53
C LYS A 53 -1.97 8.81 -17.83
N GLY A 54 -2.21 9.51 -16.74
CA GLY A 54 -3.46 9.46 -16.00
C GLY A 54 -3.74 10.81 -15.38
N ASP A 55 -4.99 11.00 -14.98
CA ASP A 55 -5.30 12.08 -14.05
C ASP A 55 -4.91 11.62 -12.63
N MET A 56 -4.04 12.40 -11.98
CA MET A 56 -3.59 12.13 -10.61
C MET A 56 -4.65 12.52 -9.57
N SER A 57 -5.77 13.13 -9.98
CA SER A 57 -6.89 13.44 -9.10
C SER A 57 -7.47 12.22 -8.37
N ASP A 58 -7.16 11.00 -8.84
CA ASP A 58 -7.52 9.72 -8.22
C ASP A 58 -6.33 8.86 -7.75
N ALA A 59 -5.14 9.46 -7.55
CA ALA A 59 -3.97 8.76 -7.04
C ALA A 59 -4.21 8.27 -5.59
N LEU A 60 -4.82 7.09 -5.43
CA LEU A 60 -5.10 6.30 -4.22
C LEU A 60 -5.85 7.00 -3.08
N GLU A 61 -5.46 8.21 -2.68
CA GLU A 61 -5.97 8.98 -1.56
C GLU A 61 -7.47 9.26 -1.66
N PHE A 62 -7.96 9.75 -2.80
CA PHE A 62 -9.38 10.14 -2.92
C PHE A 62 -10.35 8.95 -2.93
N HIS A 63 -10.03 7.90 -3.69
CA HIS A 63 -10.92 6.74 -3.81
C HIS A 63 -10.85 5.83 -2.58
N LEU A 64 -9.66 5.66 -1.97
CA LEU A 64 -9.49 4.85 -0.76
C LEU A 64 -10.22 5.49 0.43
N VAL A 65 -10.13 6.81 0.59
CA VAL A 65 -10.89 7.57 1.61
C VAL A 65 -12.40 7.45 1.34
N GLN A 66 -12.86 7.73 0.11
CA GLN A 66 -14.29 7.70 -0.21
C GLN A 66 -14.92 6.31 -0.04
N GLU A 67 -14.26 5.25 -0.53
CA GLU A 67 -14.77 3.90 -0.37
C GLU A 67 -14.78 3.45 1.09
N THR A 68 -13.78 3.85 1.89
CA THR A 68 -13.78 3.54 3.34
C THR A 68 -14.89 4.27 4.08
N LEU A 69 -15.18 5.53 3.73
CA LEU A 69 -16.31 6.29 4.30
C LEU A 69 -17.67 5.67 3.91
N LYS A 70 -17.83 5.21 2.66
CA LYS A 70 -19.06 4.52 2.20
C LYS A 70 -19.32 3.19 2.91
N MET A 71 -18.30 2.57 3.49
CA MET A 71 -18.43 1.32 4.25
C MET A 71 -19.03 1.47 5.65
N GLY A 72 -19.36 2.70 6.07
CA GLY A 72 -19.86 2.99 7.42
C GLY A 72 -18.83 2.63 8.49
N ALA A 73 -17.53 2.71 8.18
CA ALA A 73 -16.48 2.40 9.14
C ALA A 73 -16.45 3.46 10.24
N ASN A 74 -16.40 3.03 11.50
CA ASN A 74 -16.26 3.93 12.63
C ASN A 74 -14.76 4.25 12.81
N ILE A 75 -14.28 5.32 12.19
CA ILE A 75 -12.89 5.74 12.26
C ILE A 75 -12.79 6.89 13.26
N SER A 76 -12.07 6.65 14.34
CA SER A 76 -11.70 7.68 15.33
C SER A 76 -10.18 7.65 15.46
N LEU A 77 -9.53 8.52 14.69
CA LEU A 77 -8.10 8.80 14.83
C LEU A 77 -7.96 10.15 15.53
N SER A 78 -6.97 10.26 16.42
CA SER A 78 -6.72 11.55 17.06
C SER A 78 -6.10 12.53 16.06
N PRO A 79 -6.30 13.85 16.23
CA PRO A 79 -5.71 14.86 15.34
C PRO A 79 -4.18 14.80 15.23
N GLU A 80 -3.53 14.21 16.23
CA GLU A 80 -2.09 14.01 16.30
C GLU A 80 -1.61 12.80 15.48
N ALA A 81 -2.51 11.93 15.02
CA ALA A 81 -2.16 10.80 14.19
C ALA A 81 -1.52 11.28 12.88
N SER A 82 -0.42 10.65 12.48
CA SER A 82 0.28 11.04 11.26
C SER A 82 -0.60 10.82 10.03
N VAL A 83 -0.37 11.59 8.95
CA VAL A 83 -1.02 11.35 7.65
C VAL A 83 -0.78 9.91 7.17
N HIS A 84 0.41 9.38 7.46
CA HIS A 84 0.75 7.99 7.20
C HIS A 84 -0.16 7.01 7.95
N CYS A 85 -0.42 7.24 9.25
CA CYS A 85 -1.37 6.45 10.04
C CYS A 85 -2.78 6.48 9.44
N HIS A 86 -3.25 7.65 9.02
CA HIS A 86 -4.56 7.79 8.38
C HIS A 86 -4.68 6.88 7.16
N PHE A 87 -3.69 6.91 6.26
CA PHE A 87 -3.68 6.01 5.09
C PHE A 87 -3.58 4.54 5.47
N ALA A 88 -2.73 4.19 6.43
CA ALA A 88 -2.57 2.81 6.88
C ALA A 88 -3.88 2.25 7.46
N VAL A 89 -4.62 3.03 8.26
CA VAL A 89 -5.92 2.63 8.81
C VAL A 89 -6.96 2.46 7.72
N LEU A 90 -7.07 3.42 6.80
CA LEU A 90 -8.02 3.31 5.69
C LEU A 90 -7.75 2.06 4.86
N LEU A 91 -6.48 1.81 4.51
CA LEU A 91 -6.07 0.63 3.75
C LEU A 91 -6.33 -0.67 4.54
N ALA A 92 -6.01 -0.70 5.83
CA ALA A 92 -6.29 -1.84 6.71
C ALA A 92 -7.80 -2.18 6.77
N LEU A 93 -8.67 -1.17 6.83
CA LEU A 93 -10.13 -1.38 6.82
C LEU A 93 -10.64 -1.97 5.51
N GLN A 94 -10.07 -1.53 4.37
CA GLN A 94 -10.35 -2.15 3.06
C GLN A 94 -9.91 -3.62 3.03
N MET A 95 -8.73 -3.91 3.58
CA MET A 95 -8.20 -5.28 3.67
C MET A 95 -9.07 -6.20 4.56
N ILE A 96 -9.68 -5.67 5.62
CA ILE A 96 -10.56 -6.43 6.52
C ILE A 96 -11.87 -6.82 5.83
N LYS A 97 -12.47 -5.90 5.07
CA LYS A 97 -13.84 -6.09 4.52
C LYS A 97 -13.86 -6.83 3.17
N ASP A 98 -12.72 -7.26 2.62
CA ASP A 98 -12.53 -7.84 1.26
C ASP A 98 -13.33 -7.09 0.16
N LYS A 99 -13.52 -5.80 0.39
CA LYS A 99 -14.34 -4.93 -0.42
C LYS A 99 -13.50 -3.69 -0.68
N SER A 100 -13.35 -3.41 -1.96
CA SER A 100 -12.68 -2.26 -2.56
C SER A 100 -11.16 -2.14 -2.37
N VAL A 101 -10.54 -1.76 -3.49
CA VAL A 101 -9.11 -1.54 -3.74
C VAL A 101 -8.27 -2.83 -3.82
N SER A 102 -8.11 -3.29 -5.06
CA SER A 102 -6.99 -4.10 -5.61
C SER A 102 -6.12 -4.81 -4.57
N TYR A 103 -6.72 -5.65 -3.73
CA TYR A 103 -6.03 -6.30 -2.61
C TYR A 103 -4.81 -7.12 -3.07
N TRP A 104 -4.86 -7.63 -4.30
CA TRP A 104 -3.76 -8.30 -4.99
C TRP A 104 -2.50 -7.41 -5.15
N GLN A 105 -2.64 -6.08 -5.15
CA GLN A 105 -1.52 -5.15 -5.22
C GLN A 105 -0.80 -5.01 -3.88
N ILE A 106 -1.38 -5.40 -2.76
CA ILE A 106 -0.74 -5.32 -1.43
C ILE A 106 -0.05 -6.68 -1.20
N PRO A 107 1.29 -6.74 -1.07
CA PRO A 107 1.97 -8.02 -0.96
C PRO A 107 1.73 -8.61 0.43
N ASP A 108 2.01 -9.90 0.61
CA ASP A 108 2.00 -10.51 1.93
C ASP A 108 3.12 -9.96 2.85
N ILE A 109 3.11 -10.40 4.11
CA ILE A 109 4.12 -9.98 5.10
C ILE A 109 5.52 -10.49 4.79
N ASN A 110 5.67 -11.62 4.08
CA ASN A 110 6.97 -12.21 3.76
C ASN A 110 7.74 -11.38 2.73
N TYR A 111 7.03 -10.78 1.79
CA TYR A 111 7.61 -9.76 0.92
C TYR A 111 8.27 -8.65 1.75
N PHE A 112 7.56 -8.10 2.74
CA PHE A 112 8.11 -7.03 3.55
C PHE A 112 9.29 -7.48 4.41
N LYS A 113 9.24 -8.69 4.99
CA LYS A 113 10.38 -9.27 5.73
C LYS A 113 11.67 -9.34 4.90
N THR A 114 11.55 -9.50 3.59
CA THR A 114 12.71 -9.55 2.70
C THR A 114 13.39 -8.19 2.54
N TYR A 115 12.62 -7.10 2.59
CA TYR A 115 13.09 -5.77 2.18
C TYR A 115 13.10 -4.70 3.28
N PHE A 116 12.37 -4.90 4.38
CA PHE A 116 12.17 -3.90 5.42
C PHE A 116 12.93 -4.28 6.69
N PRO A 117 13.98 -3.52 7.06
CA PRO A 117 14.80 -3.83 8.24
C PRO A 117 14.02 -3.91 9.55
N ILE A 118 12.94 -3.16 9.69
CA ILE A 118 12.04 -3.22 10.86
C ILE A 118 11.42 -4.60 11.12
N LEU A 119 11.39 -5.47 10.10
CA LEU A 119 10.90 -6.84 10.22
C LEU A 119 12.02 -7.90 10.26
N TRP A 120 13.28 -7.48 10.16
CA TRP A 120 14.41 -8.40 10.25
C TRP A 120 14.61 -8.87 11.69
N ASP A 121 15.29 -10.01 11.87
CA ASP A 121 15.71 -10.42 13.20
C ASP A 121 16.77 -9.46 13.78
N GLU A 122 16.90 -9.46 15.11
CA GLU A 122 17.80 -8.56 15.83
C GLU A 122 19.26 -8.67 15.36
N LYS A 123 19.70 -9.87 14.95
CA LYS A 123 21.08 -10.09 14.49
C LYS A 123 21.33 -9.38 13.18
N LEU A 124 20.39 -9.46 12.24
CA LEU A 124 20.48 -8.80 10.95
C LEU A 124 20.32 -7.28 11.11
N GLN A 125 19.42 -6.81 11.99
CA GLN A 125 19.34 -5.39 12.33
C GLN A 125 20.65 -4.85 12.94
N ALA A 126 21.31 -5.62 13.81
CA ALA A 126 22.59 -5.24 14.41
C ALA A 126 23.73 -5.11 13.38
N SER A 127 23.62 -5.76 12.22
CA SER A 127 24.61 -5.71 11.14
C SER A 127 24.49 -4.46 10.24
N LEU A 128 23.44 -3.66 10.42
CA LEU A 128 23.25 -2.42 9.67
C LEU A 128 24.36 -1.39 9.99
N PRO A 129 24.69 -0.49 9.05
CA PRO A 129 25.47 0.71 9.34
C PRO A 129 24.81 1.57 10.43
N GLU A 130 25.59 2.32 11.20
CA GLU A 130 25.08 3.12 12.32
C GLU A 130 24.03 4.14 11.89
N GLU A 131 24.20 4.78 10.73
CA GLU A 131 23.23 5.72 10.20
C GLU A 131 21.88 5.03 9.92
N ALA A 132 21.92 3.81 9.39
CA ALA A 132 20.71 3.03 9.11
C ALA A 132 20.03 2.56 10.40
N LYS A 133 20.78 2.29 11.47
CA LYS A 133 20.21 1.97 12.79
C LYS A 133 19.44 3.15 13.39
N VAL A 134 19.96 4.38 13.23
CA VAL A 134 19.25 5.59 13.66
C VAL A 134 17.91 5.72 12.92
N TRP A 135 17.91 5.55 11.60
CA TRP A 135 16.67 5.58 10.81
C TRP A 135 15.70 4.46 11.17
N LEU A 136 16.22 3.27 11.46
CA LEU A 136 15.42 2.13 11.91
C LEU A 136 14.73 2.42 13.25
N ALA A 137 15.44 3.00 14.22
CA ALA A 137 14.85 3.40 15.50
C ALA A 137 13.73 4.43 15.31
N VAL A 138 13.95 5.46 14.49
CA VAL A 138 12.91 6.46 14.15
C VAL A 138 11.70 5.80 13.47
N GLN A 139 11.93 4.81 12.60
CA GLN A 139 10.87 4.08 11.93
C GLN A 139 10.04 3.23 12.92
N GLN A 140 10.71 2.58 13.88
CA GLN A 140 10.08 1.82 14.96
C GLN A 140 9.23 2.72 15.86
N ASP A 141 9.77 3.85 16.30
CA ASP A 141 9.04 4.82 17.12
C ASP A 141 7.79 5.35 16.40
N ARG A 142 7.91 5.67 15.10
CA ARG A 142 6.75 6.11 14.28
C ARG A 142 5.68 5.02 14.19
N LEU A 143 6.07 3.78 13.95
CA LEU A 143 5.14 2.65 13.88
C LEU A 143 4.40 2.45 15.20
N ASP A 144 5.10 2.53 16.33
CA ASP A 144 4.52 2.38 17.67
C ASP A 144 3.51 3.48 17.98
N ILE A 145 3.85 4.74 17.67
CA ILE A 145 2.96 5.89 17.80
C ILE A 145 1.72 5.69 16.92
N ASP A 146 1.91 5.43 15.63
CA ASP A 146 0.81 5.27 14.67
C ASP A 146 -0.12 4.13 15.09
N TRP A 147 0.43 3.02 15.58
CA TRP A 147 -0.35 1.90 16.11
C TRP A 147 -1.17 2.27 17.34
N ALA A 148 -0.61 3.06 18.26
CA ALA A 148 -1.32 3.52 19.44
C ALA A 148 -2.59 4.31 19.07
N HIS A 149 -2.54 5.11 18.00
CA HIS A 149 -3.69 5.82 17.45
C HIS A 149 -4.65 4.90 16.67
N ALA A 150 -4.13 3.94 15.91
CA ALA A 150 -4.92 3.09 15.01
C ALA A 150 -5.71 1.98 15.70
N LYS A 151 -5.16 1.39 16.77
CA LYS A 151 -5.62 0.11 17.33
C LYS A 151 -7.10 0.07 17.71
N GLU A 152 -7.64 1.14 18.29
CA GLU A 152 -9.04 1.16 18.75
C GLU A 152 -10.00 1.30 17.58
N SER A 153 -9.67 2.12 16.57
CA SER A 153 -10.42 2.20 15.32
C SER A 153 -10.47 0.85 14.61
N LEU A 154 -9.35 0.14 14.52
CA LEU A 154 -9.31 -1.15 13.86
C LEU A 154 -10.08 -2.22 14.62
N LYS A 155 -9.95 -2.29 15.95
CA LYS A 155 -10.74 -3.20 16.79
C LYS A 155 -12.25 -2.94 16.68
N ALA A 156 -12.69 -1.68 16.68
CA ALA A 156 -14.10 -1.32 16.57
C ALA A 156 -14.74 -1.77 15.25
N ASN A 157 -13.95 -1.91 14.19
CA ASN A 157 -14.39 -2.39 12.89
C ASN A 157 -14.05 -3.87 12.64
N TRP A 158 -13.39 -4.51 13.61
CA TRP A 158 -13.07 -5.92 13.58
C TRP A 158 -14.31 -6.70 14.04
N THR A 159 -15.21 -7.00 13.12
CA THR A 159 -16.21 -8.03 13.41
C THR A 159 -15.47 -9.34 13.62
N ASP A 160 -15.81 -10.11 14.65
CA ASP A 160 -15.33 -11.48 14.88
C ASP A 160 -15.73 -12.38 13.69
N VAL A 161 -15.09 -12.19 12.55
CA VAL A 161 -15.19 -13.07 11.40
C VAL A 161 -14.28 -14.22 11.74
N GLY A 162 -14.84 -15.23 12.42
CA GLY A 162 -14.19 -16.44 12.92
C GLY A 162 -13.53 -17.32 11.85
N LYS A 163 -12.69 -16.75 10.98
CA LYS A 163 -11.94 -17.41 9.91
C LYS A 163 -10.61 -16.73 9.54
N SER A 164 -10.25 -15.58 10.12
CA SER A 164 -8.96 -14.94 9.83
C SER A 164 -7.93 -15.28 10.90
N SER A 165 -6.86 -15.98 10.52
CA SER A 165 -5.68 -16.21 11.37
C SER A 165 -4.85 -14.92 11.59
N THR A 166 -5.17 -13.85 10.88
CA THR A 166 -4.41 -12.60 10.86
C THR A 166 -4.97 -11.63 11.91
N SER A 167 -4.11 -11.09 12.77
CA SER A 167 -4.49 -10.11 13.81
C SER A 167 -4.71 -8.70 13.25
N THR A 168 -5.40 -7.84 14.01
CA THR A 168 -5.52 -6.40 13.71
C THR A 168 -4.15 -5.74 13.54
N TRP A 169 -3.19 -6.11 14.37
CA TRP A 169 -1.80 -5.66 14.28
C TRP A 169 -1.16 -6.06 12.96
N GLU A 170 -1.28 -7.33 12.55
CA GLU A 170 -0.65 -7.81 11.32
C GLU A 170 -1.23 -7.16 10.06
N ILE A 171 -2.56 -6.94 10.02
CA ILE A 171 -3.18 -6.18 8.93
C ILE A 171 -2.69 -4.73 8.92
N PHE A 172 -2.65 -4.08 10.09
CA PHE A 172 -2.16 -2.71 10.21
C PHE A 172 -0.71 -2.59 9.75
N LEU A 173 0.18 -3.44 10.26
CA LEU A 173 1.60 -3.47 9.91
C LEU A 173 1.80 -3.65 8.40
N ARG A 174 1.04 -4.57 7.79
CA ARG A 174 1.08 -4.80 6.34
C ARG A 174 0.62 -3.56 5.55
N ALA A 175 -0.43 -2.88 6.00
CA ALA A 175 -0.91 -1.64 5.39
C ALA A 175 0.10 -0.50 5.57
N TRP A 176 0.64 -0.33 6.78
CA TRP A 176 1.63 0.69 7.14
C TRP A 176 2.89 0.57 6.28
N LEU A 177 3.46 -0.63 6.17
CA LEU A 177 4.63 -0.89 5.32
C LEU A 177 4.34 -0.68 3.84
N TYR A 178 3.12 -0.99 3.39
CA TYR A 178 2.71 -0.70 2.03
C TYR A 178 2.73 0.81 1.75
N VAL A 179 2.12 1.61 2.63
CA VAL A 179 2.10 3.07 2.53
C VAL A 179 3.54 3.60 2.57
N GLU A 180 4.40 3.10 3.44
CA GLU A 180 5.80 3.57 3.56
C GLU A 180 6.58 3.32 2.27
N SER A 181 6.30 2.20 1.60
CA SER A 181 6.98 1.79 0.36
C SER A 181 6.47 2.47 -0.91
N ARG A 182 5.30 3.13 -0.86
CA ARG A 182 4.57 3.62 -2.05
C ARG A 182 3.97 5.01 -1.89
N ALA A 183 4.23 5.71 -0.78
CA ALA A 183 3.81 7.08 -0.61
C ALA A 183 4.56 7.98 -1.61
N TYR A 184 3.80 8.74 -2.41
CA TYR A 184 4.35 9.77 -3.28
C TYR A 184 4.04 11.11 -2.64
N LYS A 185 5.06 11.96 -2.50
CA LYS A 185 4.85 13.35 -2.15
C LYS A 185 4.64 14.14 -3.43
N ASP A 186 3.48 14.80 -3.57
CA ASP A 186 3.28 15.76 -4.65
C ASP A 186 4.07 17.03 -4.33
N THR A 187 5.19 17.23 -5.01
CA THR A 187 6.07 18.39 -4.80
C THR A 187 5.56 19.66 -5.49
N ARG A 188 4.41 19.62 -6.19
CA ARG A 188 3.83 20.81 -6.84
C ARG A 188 3.35 21.87 -5.86
N TYR A 189 3.15 21.50 -4.60
CA TYR A 189 2.65 22.38 -3.54
C TYR A 189 3.70 22.75 -2.49
N ASP A 190 4.99 22.43 -2.73
CA ASP A 190 6.10 22.76 -1.83
C ASP A 190 6.63 24.21 -2.01
N THR A 191 5.80 25.14 -2.52
CA THR A 191 6.14 26.56 -2.75
C THR A 191 5.86 27.45 -1.55
#